data_AF-A0A1Q3QG85-F1
#
_entry.id   AF-A0A1Q3QG85-F1
#
_cell.length_a   1.000
_cell.length_b   1.000
_cell.length_c   1.000
_cell.angle_alpha   90.00
_cell.angle_beta   90.00
_cell.angle_gamma   90.00
#
_symmetry.space_group_name_H-M   'P 1'
#
loop_
_entity.id
_entity.type
_entity.pdbx_description
1 polymer ?
#
loop_
_entity_poly.entity_id
_entity_poly.type
_entity_poly.pdbx_seq_one_letter_code
_entity_poly.pdbx_strand_id
1 'polypeptide(L)' 'MWAILIIIVLSALVLFNLIRIMIFGKSIIKPDFERVDEIFSRKTGFTSQWNTWYGKSIYYILLTGLIIVTLILIYAMIS' A
#
# COMPACT_ATOMS: atom_id res chain seq x y z
N MET A 1 -10.95 -18.64 14.86
CA MET A 1 -10.18 -19.22 13.73
C MET A 1 -10.43 -18.46 12.43
N TRP A 2 -11.68 -18.33 11.98
CA TRP A 2 -12.03 -17.58 10.76
C TRP A 2 -11.62 -16.10 10.77
N ALA A 3 -11.78 -15.41 11.91
CA ALA A 3 -11.39 -14.00 12.02
C ALA A 3 -9.89 -13.76 11.77
N ILE A 4 -9.02 -14.65 12.25
CA ILE A 4 -7.57 -14.57 12.04
C ILE A 4 -7.25 -14.75 10.55
N LEU A 5 -7.88 -15.73 9.90
CA LEU A 5 -7.76 -15.95 8.47
C LEU A 5 -8.18 -14.72 7.66
N ILE A 6 -9.31 -14.10 8.00
CA ILE A 6 -9.80 -12.87 7.36
C ILE A 6 -8.79 -11.73 7.52
N ILE A 7 -8.24 -11.53 8.72
CA ILE A 7 -7.23 -10.50 9.00
C ILE A 7 -5.98 -10.71 8.14
N ILE A 8 -5.50 -11.95 8.02
CA ILE A 8 -4.32 -12.28 7.20
C ILE A 8 -4.58 -11.98 5.73
N VAL A 9 -5.73 -12.38 5.19
CA VAL A 9 -6.10 -12.13 3.79
C VAL A 9 -6.21 -10.62 3.51
N LEU A 10 -6.90 -9.87 4.39
CA LEU A 10 -7.03 -8.42 4.25
C LEU A 10 -5.67 -7.73 4.31
N SER A 11 -4.79 -8.14 5.23
CA SER A 11 -3.44 -7.60 5.34
C SER A 11 -2.61 -7.86 4.08
N ALA A 12 -2.70 -9.06 3.52
CA ALA A 12 -2.02 -9.41 2.26
C ALA A 12 -2.53 -8.56 1.09
N LEU A 13 -3.85 -8.32 1.00
CA LEU A 13 -4.44 -7.46 -0.03
C LEU A 13 -3.98 -6.00 0.08
N VAL A 14 -3.87 -5.48 1.31
CA VAL A 14 -3.35 -4.12 1.56
C VAL A 14 -1.90 -4.00 1.13
N LEU A 15 -1.05 -4.95 1.56
CA LEU A 15 0.37 -4.97 1.18
C LEU A 15 0.56 -5.08 -0.33
N PHE A 16 -0.22 -5.94 -0.99
CA PHE A 16 -0.19 -6.10 -2.43
C PHE A 16 -0.52 -4.80 -3.17
N ASN A 17 -1.53 -4.06 -2.71
CA ASN A 17 -1.87 -2.76 -3.29
C ASN A 17 -0.78 -1.71 -3.06
N LEU A 18 -0.23 -1.64 -1.85
CA LEU A 18 0.90 -0.76 -1.51
C LEU A 18 2.09 -1.01 -2.44
N ILE A 19 2.52 -2.27 -2.58
CA ILE A 19 3.63 -2.65 -3.45
C ILE A 19 3.34 -2.27 -4.90
N ARG A 20 2.11 -2.49 -5.37
CA ARG A 20 1.71 -2.14 -6.73
C ARG A 20 1.82 -0.63 -6.99
N ILE A 21 1.39 0.21 -6.04
CA ILE A 21 1.53 1.67 -6.13
C ILE A 21 3.01 2.06 -6.16
N MET A 22 3.85 1.45 -5.32
CA MET A 22 5.30 1.72 -5.32
C MET A 22 5.97 1.37 -6.66
N ILE A 23 5.63 0.21 -7.23
CA ILE A 23 6.16 -0.25 -8.52
C ILE A 23 5.67 0.65 -9.65
N PHE A 24 4.36 0.94 -9.71
CA PHE A 24 3.78 1.72 -10.79
C PHE A 24 4.20 3.18 -10.72
N GLY A 25 4.28 3.75 -9.53
CA GLY A 25 4.72 5.12 -9.26
C GLY A 25 6.24 5.30 -9.20
N LYS A 26 7.03 4.23 -9.41
CA LYS A 26 8.51 4.22 -9.43
C LYS A 26 9.21 4.75 -8.17
N SER A 27 8.50 4.90 -7.05
CA SER A 27 9.06 5.43 -5.81
C SER A 27 8.22 4.98 -4.62
N ILE A 28 8.88 4.78 -3.47
CA ILE A 28 8.23 4.40 -2.22
C ILE A 28 7.76 5.66 -1.46
N ILE A 29 8.60 6.69 -1.38
CA ILE A 29 8.31 7.87 -0.56
C ILE A 29 7.49 8.90 -1.33
N LYS A 30 7.66 9.00 -2.65
CA LYS A 30 6.94 9.96 -3.49
C LYS A 30 6.60 9.32 -4.82
N PRO A 31 5.67 8.35 -4.84
CA PRO A 31 5.23 7.74 -6.09
C PRO A 31 4.58 8.78 -7.00
N ASP A 32 4.77 8.60 -8.30
CA ASP A 32 4.01 9.30 -9.33
C ASP A 32 2.59 8.72 -9.40
N PHE A 33 1.65 9.32 -8.66
CA PHE A 33 0.29 8.83 -8.53
C PHE A 33 -0.54 8.94 -9.82
N GLU A 34 -0.23 9.91 -10.68
CA GLU A 34 -0.89 10.05 -11.98
C GLU A 34 -0.55 8.85 -12.87
N ARG A 35 0.73 8.49 -12.90
CA ARG A 35 1.21 7.28 -13.56
C ARG A 35 0.63 6.00 -12.95
N VAL A 36 0.46 5.95 -11.62
CA VAL A 36 -0.18 4.80 -10.95
C VAL A 36 -1.59 4.59 -11.50
N ASP A 37 -2.39 5.66 -11.59
CA ASP A 37 -3.75 5.60 -12.08
C ASP A 37 -3.83 5.24 -13.57
N GLU A 38 -2.93 5.78 -14.39
CA GLU A 38 -2.84 5.44 -15.81
C GLU A 38 -2.53 3.94 -16.01
N ILE A 39 -1.53 3.41 -15.30
CA ILE A 39 -1.14 2.00 -15.40
C ILE A 39 -2.24 1.09 -14.84
N PHE A 40 -2.90 1.47 -13.74
CA PHE A 40 -4.02 0.70 -13.19
C PHE A 40 -5.17 0.62 -14.20
N SER A 41 -5.55 1.76 -14.77
CA SER A 41 -6.61 1.86 -15.78
C SER A 41 -6.27 0.99 -17.00
N ARG A 42 -5.02 1.06 -17.47
CA ARG A 42 -4.56 0.27 -18.62
C ARG A 42 -4.52 -1.24 -18.35
N LYS A 43 -4.10 -1.66 -17.15
CA LYS A 43 -3.94 -3.09 -16.82
C LYS A 43 -5.23 -3.78 -16.39
N THR A 44 -6.14 -3.05 -15.74
CA THR A 44 -7.33 -3.64 -15.11
C THR A 44 -8.64 -3.21 -15.76
N GLY A 45 -8.61 -2.15 -16.58
CA GLY A 45 -9.82 -1.52 -17.13
C GLY A 45 -10.57 -0.64 -16.11
N PHE A 46 -10.12 -0.58 -14.86
CA PHE A 46 -10.74 0.21 -13.81
C PHE A 46 -9.96 1.50 -13.56
N THR A 47 -10.68 2.62 -13.49
CA THR A 47 -10.13 3.90 -13.05
C THR A 47 -9.85 3.86 -11.55
N SER A 48 -8.57 3.81 -11.18
CA SER A 48 -8.17 4.03 -9.80
C SER A 48 -8.12 5.53 -9.48
N GLN A 49 -8.24 5.86 -8.19
CA GLN A 49 -8.28 7.23 -7.70
C GLN A 49 -7.10 7.55 -6.77
N TRP A 50 -5.94 6.94 -7.02
CA TRP A 50 -4.75 7.15 -6.19
C TRP A 50 -4.20 8.57 -6.31
N ASN A 51 -4.42 9.27 -7.43
CA ASN A 51 -3.99 10.65 -7.63
C ASN A 51 -4.86 11.71 -6.93
N THR A 52 -5.96 11.30 -6.29
CA THR A 52 -6.79 12.21 -5.48
C THR A 52 -6.12 12.53 -4.14
N TRP A 53 -6.53 13.63 -3.49
CA TRP A 53 -6.03 13.97 -2.15
C TRP A 53 -6.28 12.82 -1.15
N TYR A 54 -7.46 12.19 -1.22
CA TYR A 54 -7.83 11.07 -0.37
C TYR A 54 -6.98 9.81 -0.65
N GLY A 55 -6.79 9.45 -1.93
CA GLY A 55 -5.96 8.31 -2.34
C GLY A 55 -4.50 8.46 -1.90
N LYS A 56 -3.94 9.67 -2.06
CA LYS A 56 -2.60 10.02 -1.57
C LYS A 56 -2.50 9.88 -0.05
N SER A 57 -3.47 10.41 0.69
CA SER A 57 -3.52 10.30 2.15
C SER A 57 -3.57 8.86 2.62
N ILE A 58 -4.42 8.02 2.01
CA ILE A 58 -4.48 6.58 2.32
C ILE A 58 -3.12 5.93 2.10
N TYR A 59 -2.47 6.18 0.96
CA TYR A 59 -1.16 5.62 0.67
C TYR A 59 -0.15 5.94 1.78
N TYR A 60 -0.07 7.19 2.20
CA TYR A 60 0.87 7.61 3.24
C TYR A 60 0.51 7.09 4.63
N ILE A 61 -0.78 6.98 4.97
CA ILE A 61 -1.23 6.34 6.22
C ILE A 61 -0.79 4.88 6.25
N LEU A 62 -1.03 4.14 5.16
CA LEU A 62 -0.65 2.73 5.05
C LEU A 62 0.87 2.56 5.08
N LEU A 63 1.62 3.42 4.38
CA LEU A 63 3.08 3.41 4.39
C LEU A 63 3.64 3.70 5.80
N THR A 64 3.07 4.67 6.50
CA THR A 64 3.48 5.01 7.88
C THR A 64 3.19 3.86 8.83
N GLY A 65 2.00 3.25 8.72
CA GLY A 65 1.64 2.05 9.49
C GLY A 65 2.61 0.89 9.24
N LEU A 66 2.99 0.67 7.98
CA LEU A 66 3.99 -0.34 7.61
C LEU A 66 5.34 -0.07 8.30
N ILE A 67 5.83 1.17 8.23
CA ILE A 67 7.09 1.57 8.86
C ILE A 67 7.05 1.35 10.37
N ILE A 68 5.97 1.77 11.05
CA ILE A 68 5.82 1.59 12.49
C ILE A 68 5.84 0.11 12.87
N VAL A 69 5.08 -0.73 12.16
CA VAL A 69 5.05 -2.18 12.40
C VAL A 69 6.44 -2.78 12.19
N THR A 70 7.14 -2.42 11.12
CA THR A 70 8.51 -2.88 10.86
C THR A 70 9.46 -2.48 11.99
N LEU A 71 9.40 -1.24 12.48
CA LEU A 71 10.23 -0.78 13.60
C LEU A 71 9.94 -1.55 14.89
N ILE A 72 8.67 -1.79 15.20
CA ILE A 72 8.26 -2.58 16.37
C ILE A 72 8.80 -4.01 16.28
N LEU A 73 8.70 -4.63 15.10
CA LEU A 73 9.21 -5.98 14.88
C LEU A 73 10.73 -6.04 15.04
N ILE A 74 11.47 -5.08 14.48
CA ILE A 74 12.93 -5.01 14.64
C ILE A 74 13.31 -4.83 16.11
N TYR A 75 12.64 -3.92 16.83
CA TYR A 75 12.87 -3.72 18.26
C TYR A 75 12.63 -5.01 19.07
N ALA A 76 11.53 -5.71 18.80
CA ALA A 76 11.18 -6.96 19.47
C ALA A 76 12.13 -8.12 19.13
N MET A 77 12.84 -8.08 18.00
CA MET A 77 13.85 -9.08 17.65
C MET A 77 15.23 -8.81 18.29
N ILE A 78 15.51 -7.55 18.60
CA ILE A 78 16.79 -7.12 19.18
C ILE A 78 16.75 -7.13 20.71
N SER A 79 15.59 -6.82 21.31
CA SER A 79 15.34 -6.91 22.75
C SER A 79 15.19 -8.35 23.23
#